data_AF-A0AAW0B227-F1
#
_entry.id   AF-A0AAW0B227-F1
#
_cell.length_a   1.000
_cell.length_b   1.000
_cell.length_c   1.000
_cell.angle_alpha   90.00
_cell.angle_beta   90.00
_cell.angle_gamma   90.00
#
_symmetry.space_group_name_H-M   'P 1'
#
loop_
_entity.id
_entity.type
_entity.pdbx_description
1 polymer ?
#
loop_
_entity_poly.entity_id
_entity_poly.type
_entity_poly.pdbx_seq_one_letter_code
_entity_poly.pdbx_strand_id
1 'polypeptide(L)'
;MVLFSKLPHTIIQPVCDELSFSDLASFNRASKSTQSHFEDYCQTTFSPYKLYGPFFSSIENITEFRVCQARHGALVSGSALVSFLSRGSFVPGDLDVFVPSAGVVGIGLQLLKSNLKFVSSPLGNHDDLSLEDQKETFIKAATAPRSSWLEDVKTILEEGYDELTISGVFHLWGHP
;
A
#
# COMPACT_ATOMS: atom_id res chain seq x y z
N MET A 1 -13.71 32.71 22.49
CA MET A 1 -13.46 32.13 21.15
C MET A 1 -11.97 32.15 20.92
N VAL A 2 -11.29 31.00 21.02
CA VAL A 2 -9.85 30.91 20.72
C VAL A 2 -9.71 30.91 19.20
N LEU A 3 -8.94 31.86 18.66
CA LEU A 3 -8.60 31.86 17.23
C LEU A 3 -7.55 30.77 17.00
N PHE A 4 -7.95 29.69 16.33
CA PHE A 4 -7.06 28.61 15.89
C PHE A 4 -5.83 29.13 15.14
N SER A 5 -5.95 30.29 14.48
CA SER A 5 -4.88 30.96 13.75
C SER A 5 -3.68 31.40 14.60
N LYS A 6 -3.75 31.30 15.93
CA LYS A 6 -2.65 31.64 16.85
C LYS A 6 -2.06 30.41 17.56
N LEU A 7 -2.60 29.22 17.31
CA LEU A 7 -2.12 28.00 17.94
C LEU A 7 -0.96 27.40 17.14
N PRO A 8 0.12 26.95 17.81
CA PRO A 8 1.19 26.22 17.14
C PRO A 8 0.67 24.91 16.54
N HIS A 9 1.29 24.45 15.44
CA HIS A 9 0.93 23.18 14.78
C HIS A 9 0.94 21.99 15.73
N THR A 10 1.85 21.98 16.72
CA THR A 10 1.97 20.93 17.73
C THR A 10 0.72 20.78 18.61
N ILE A 11 -0.10 21.82 18.74
CA ILE A 11 -1.36 21.79 19.50
C ILE A 11 -2.54 21.42 18.62
N ILE A 12 -2.47 21.73 17.32
CA ILE A 12 -3.55 21.45 16.38
C ILE A 12 -3.56 19.99 15.94
N GLN A 13 -2.40 19.35 15.86
CA GLN A 13 -2.28 17.95 15.43
C GLN A 13 -3.08 16.97 16.32
N PRO A 14 -2.95 17.00 17.66
CA PRO A 14 -3.78 16.15 18.52
C PRO A 14 -5.28 16.43 18.40
N VAL A 15 -5.68 17.68 18.15
CA VAL A 15 -7.09 18.01 17.91
C VAL A 15 -7.57 17.32 16.63
N CYS A 16 -6.81 17.41 15.54
CA CYS A 16 -7.14 16.77 14.27
C CYS A 16 -7.16 15.24 14.34
N ASP A 17 -6.29 14.63 15.16
CA ASP A 17 -6.25 13.17 15.34
C ASP A 17 -7.54 12.60 15.93
N GLU A 18 -8.17 13.33 16.85
CA GLU A 18 -9.45 13.00 17.49
C GLU A 18 -10.68 13.25 16.61
N LEU A 19 -10.53 13.98 15.50
CA LEU A 19 -11.65 14.28 14.61
C LEU A 19 -11.97 13.11 13.69
N SER A 20 -13.26 12.81 13.52
CA SER A 20 -13.71 11.92 12.44
C SER A 20 -13.39 12.52 11.07
N PHE A 21 -13.38 11.72 10.00
CA PHE A 21 -13.18 12.24 8.65
C PHE A 21 -14.23 13.30 8.25
N SER A 22 -15.48 13.14 8.69
CA SER A 22 -16.54 14.14 8.48
C SER A 22 -16.27 15.45 9.23
N ASP A 23 -15.73 15.37 10.44
CA ASP A 23 -15.38 16.56 11.23
C ASP A 23 -14.13 17.24 10.68
N LEU A 24 -13.14 16.49 10.23
CA LEU A 24 -11.98 17.02 9.51
C LEU A 24 -12.40 17.77 8.24
N ALA A 25 -13.36 17.23 7.47
CA ALA A 25 -13.91 17.92 6.31
C ALA A 25 -14.66 19.21 6.69
N SER A 26 -15.30 19.25 7.86
CA SER A 26 -15.95 20.45 8.39
C SER A 26 -14.92 21.47 8.90
N PHE A 27 -13.87 21.01 9.58
CA PHE A 27 -12.74 21.82 10.05
C PHE A 27 -12.03 22.52 8.90
N ASN A 28 -11.74 21.78 7.82
CA ASN A 28 -11.17 22.32 6.59
C ASN A 28 -12.00 23.49 6.02
N ARG A 29 -13.33 23.40 6.07
CA ARG A 29 -14.25 24.40 5.51
C ARG A 29 -14.59 25.57 6.43
N ALA A 30 -14.17 25.53 7.70
CA ALA A 30 -14.56 26.54 8.68
C ALA A 30 -13.92 27.92 8.42
N SER A 31 -12.67 27.96 7.95
CA SER A 31 -11.93 29.20 7.65
C SER A 31 -10.69 28.93 6.80
N LYS A 32 -10.10 29.98 6.21
CA LYS A 32 -8.81 29.86 5.50
C LYS A 32 -7.67 29.39 6.41
N SER A 33 -7.70 29.76 7.69
CA SER A 33 -6.67 29.34 8.65
C SER A 33 -6.79 27.86 8.99
N THR A 34 -8.01 27.36 9.23
CA THR A 34 -8.23 25.93 9.51
C THR A 34 -8.00 25.08 8.26
N GLN A 35 -8.26 25.60 7.07
CA GLN A 35 -7.86 24.98 5.80
C GLN A 35 -6.33 24.78 5.74
N SER A 36 -5.52 25.82 6.00
CA SER A 36 -4.06 25.68 6.01
C SER A 36 -3.60 24.62 7.01
N HIS A 37 -4.16 24.62 8.22
CA HIS A 37 -3.82 23.60 9.22
C HIS A 37 -4.26 22.20 8.82
N PHE A 38 -5.39 22.06 8.15
CA PHE A 38 -5.86 20.79 7.60
C PHE A 38 -4.91 20.27 6.50
N GLU A 39 -4.45 21.13 5.60
CA GLU A 39 -3.50 20.79 4.55
C GLU A 39 -2.17 20.30 5.15
N ASP A 40 -1.61 21.03 6.11
CA ASP A 40 -0.39 20.63 6.83
C ASP A 40 -0.58 19.32 7.60
N TYR A 41 -1.73 19.16 8.26
CA TYR A 41 -2.09 17.92 8.92
C TYR A 41 -2.15 16.75 7.93
N CYS A 42 -2.77 16.94 6.77
CA CYS A 42 -2.85 15.89 5.76
C CYS A 42 -1.48 15.50 5.20
N GLN A 43 -0.61 16.48 4.95
CA GLN A 43 0.75 16.22 4.46
C GLN A 43 1.59 15.43 5.47
N THR A 44 1.40 15.69 6.77
CA THR A 44 2.16 15.02 7.83
C THR A 44 1.56 13.68 8.22
N THR A 45 0.24 13.59 8.38
CA THR A 45 -0.47 12.39 8.83
C THR A 45 -0.67 11.39 7.71
N PHE A 46 -1.18 11.83 6.55
CA PHE A 46 -1.47 10.96 5.40
C PHE A 46 -0.32 10.97 4.37
N SER A 47 0.91 10.86 4.88
CA SER A 47 2.10 10.78 4.04
C SER A 47 2.24 9.36 3.44
N PRO A 48 2.42 9.23 2.11
CA PRO A 48 2.70 7.93 1.49
C PRO A 48 3.98 7.27 2.05
N TYR A 49 4.94 8.06 2.54
CA TYR A 49 6.15 7.51 3.19
C TYR A 49 5.83 6.82 4.51
N LYS A 50 4.76 7.22 5.22
CA LYS A 50 4.29 6.50 6.40
C LYS A 50 3.59 5.19 6.02
N LEU A 51 2.77 5.21 4.96
CA LEU A 51 2.08 4.02 4.47
C LEU A 51 3.05 2.96 3.94
N TYR A 52 4.01 3.38 3.11
CA TYR A 52 4.91 2.48 2.40
C TYR A 52 6.25 2.23 3.09
N GLY A 53 6.64 3.09 4.04
CA GLY A 53 7.91 3.01 4.77
C GLY A 53 8.21 1.63 5.37
N PRO A 54 7.24 0.91 5.95
CA PRO A 54 7.47 -0.45 6.47
C PRO A 54 7.84 -1.49 5.41
N PHE A 55 7.49 -1.26 4.13
CA PHE A 55 7.60 -2.25 3.06
C PHE A 55 8.72 -1.98 2.07
N PHE A 56 9.28 -0.76 2.07
CA PHE A 56 10.30 -0.33 1.12
C PHE A 56 11.48 0.29 1.86
N SER A 57 12.68 -0.19 1.56
CA SER A 57 13.90 0.25 2.25
C SER A 57 14.37 1.67 1.86
N SER A 58 13.84 2.26 0.78
CA SER A 58 14.26 3.58 0.31
C SER A 58 13.08 4.45 -0.15
N ILE A 59 13.23 5.75 0.04
CA ILE A 59 12.30 6.78 -0.46
C ILE A 59 12.19 6.73 -1.98
N GLU A 60 13.27 6.37 -2.67
CA GLU A 60 13.31 6.20 -4.11
C GLU A 60 12.37 5.07 -4.56
N ASN A 61 12.47 3.89 -3.92
CA ASN A 61 11.59 2.76 -4.23
C ASN A 61 10.11 3.10 -3.99
N ILE A 62 9.80 3.82 -2.91
CA ILE A 62 8.43 4.31 -2.63
C ILE A 62 7.96 5.23 -3.76
N THR A 63 8.81 6.15 -4.20
CA THR A 63 8.47 7.11 -5.27
C THR A 63 8.23 6.40 -6.59
N GLU A 64 9.12 5.50 -6.98
CA GLU A 64 8.98 4.71 -8.20
C GLU A 64 7.74 3.80 -8.15
N PHE A 65 7.47 3.17 -7.01
CA PHE A 65 6.27 2.36 -6.81
C PHE A 65 5.01 3.19 -6.98
N ARG A 66 4.94 4.40 -6.43
CA ARG A 66 3.79 5.30 -6.62
C ARG A 66 3.59 5.74 -8.07
N VAL A 67 4.68 6.01 -8.79
CA VAL A 67 4.62 6.30 -10.23
C VAL A 67 4.08 5.08 -10.99
N CYS A 68 4.51 3.88 -10.60
CA CYS A 68 4.03 2.63 -11.17
C CYS A 68 2.54 2.41 -10.88
N GLN A 69 2.09 2.67 -9.65
CA GLN A 69 0.68 2.62 -9.27
C GLN A 69 -0.17 3.56 -10.13
N ALA A 70 0.25 4.82 -10.28
CA ALA A 70 -0.46 5.79 -11.10
C ALA A 70 -0.52 5.39 -12.58
N ARG A 71 0.55 4.79 -13.11
CA ARG A 71 0.64 4.33 -14.51
C ARG A 71 -0.25 3.10 -14.78
N HIS A 72 -0.34 2.18 -13.82
CA HIS A 72 -0.98 0.88 -14.01
C HIS A 72 -2.33 0.74 -13.32
N GLY A 73 -2.80 1.78 -12.62
CA GLY A 73 -4.09 1.78 -11.92
C GLY A 73 -4.10 0.87 -10.70
N ALA A 74 -2.96 0.70 -10.03
CA ALA A 74 -2.86 -0.14 -8.84
C ALA A 74 -3.27 0.62 -7.56
N LEU A 75 -3.97 -0.05 -6.66
CA LEU A 75 -4.54 0.52 -5.44
C LEU A 75 -4.09 -0.31 -4.22
N VAL A 76 -3.75 0.36 -3.13
CA VAL A 76 -3.48 -0.31 -1.85
C VAL A 76 -4.81 -0.71 -1.21
N SER A 77 -4.82 -1.84 -0.52
CA SER A 77 -5.96 -2.36 0.24
C SER A 77 -5.50 -2.91 1.60
N GLY A 78 -6.42 -3.57 2.29
CA GLY A 78 -6.11 -4.44 3.41
C GLY A 78 -5.70 -3.74 4.69
N SER A 79 -4.98 -4.48 5.53
CA SER A 79 -4.67 -4.09 6.91
C SER A 79 -3.85 -2.80 6.98
N ALA A 80 -2.89 -2.64 6.07
CA ALA A 80 -2.05 -1.43 5.96
C ALA A 80 -2.87 -0.17 5.66
N LEU A 81 -3.82 -0.24 4.71
CA LEU A 81 -4.68 0.91 4.39
C LEU A 81 -5.58 1.26 5.57
N VAL A 82 -6.15 0.26 6.25
CA VAL A 82 -7.00 0.49 7.44
C VAL A 82 -6.19 1.13 8.56
N SER A 83 -4.97 0.66 8.83
CA SER A 83 -4.06 1.28 9.81
C SER A 83 -3.81 2.75 9.49
N PHE A 84 -3.47 3.02 8.23
CA PHE A 84 -3.19 4.36 7.74
C PHE A 84 -4.39 5.31 7.84
N LEU A 85 -5.60 4.87 7.46
CA LEU A 85 -6.81 5.69 7.52
C LEU A 85 -7.34 5.88 8.95
N SER A 86 -7.21 4.85 9.79
CA SER A 86 -7.59 4.94 11.20
C SER A 86 -6.64 5.80 12.03
N ARG A 87 -5.48 6.19 11.46
CA ARG A 87 -4.40 6.90 12.15
C ARG A 87 -3.89 6.12 13.36
N GLY A 88 -4.09 4.79 13.33
CA GLY A 88 -3.70 3.87 14.38
C GLY A 88 -2.21 3.51 14.29
N SER A 89 -1.70 2.95 15.38
CA SER A 89 -0.28 2.56 15.53
C SER A 89 -0.06 1.05 15.46
N PHE A 90 -1.01 0.27 14.93
CA PHE A 90 -0.80 -1.18 14.80
C PHE A 90 0.13 -1.47 13.62
N VAL A 91 1.08 -2.38 13.86
CA VAL A 91 2.06 -2.82 12.87
C VAL A 91 1.30 -3.54 11.74
N PRO A 92 1.31 -3.01 10.51
CA PRO A 92 0.73 -3.72 9.36
C PRO A 92 1.49 -5.04 9.15
N GLY A 93 0.77 -6.13 8.90
CA GLY A 93 1.41 -7.41 8.57
C GLY A 93 1.99 -7.43 7.15
N ASP A 94 1.16 -7.04 6.19
CA ASP A 94 1.40 -7.12 4.75
C ASP A 94 0.88 -5.87 4.02
N LEU A 95 1.32 -5.68 2.77
CA LEU A 95 0.80 -4.66 1.86
C LEU A 95 -0.01 -5.33 0.77
N ASP A 96 -1.33 -5.22 0.87
CA ASP A 96 -2.23 -5.67 -0.18
C ASP A 96 -2.30 -4.63 -1.31
N VAL A 97 -2.14 -5.08 -2.55
CA VAL A 97 -2.20 -4.22 -3.73
C VAL A 97 -3.13 -4.85 -4.77
N PHE A 98 -4.25 -4.18 -5.03
CA PHE A 98 -5.10 -4.49 -6.18
C PHE A 98 -4.45 -3.97 -7.46
N VAL A 99 -4.33 -4.82 -8.47
CA VAL A 99 -3.73 -4.46 -9.75
C VAL A 99 -4.62 -4.93 -10.89
N PRO A 100 -5.03 -4.05 -11.83
CA PRO A 100 -5.69 -4.46 -13.06
C PRO A 100 -4.83 -5.48 -13.82
N SER A 101 -5.42 -6.49 -14.47
CA SER A 101 -4.64 -7.54 -15.15
C SER A 101 -3.60 -7.00 -16.14
N ALA A 102 -3.91 -5.92 -16.85
CA ALA A 102 -2.98 -5.27 -17.78
C ALA A 102 -1.76 -4.61 -17.09
N GLY A 103 -1.87 -4.30 -15.80
CA GLY A 103 -0.85 -3.67 -14.98
C GLY A 103 0.03 -4.63 -14.18
N VAL A 104 -0.35 -5.91 -14.08
CA VAL A 104 0.32 -6.91 -13.21
C VAL A 104 1.80 -7.01 -13.53
N VAL A 105 2.15 -7.15 -14.82
CA VAL A 105 3.56 -7.27 -15.23
C VAL A 105 4.36 -6.02 -14.83
N GLY A 106 3.81 -4.83 -15.07
CA GLY A 106 4.49 -3.57 -14.75
C GLY A 106 4.74 -3.39 -13.25
N ILE A 107 3.72 -3.68 -12.43
CA ILE A 107 3.83 -3.60 -10.97
C ILE A 107 4.81 -4.63 -10.44
N GLY A 108 4.70 -5.90 -10.85
CA GLY A 108 5.57 -6.95 -10.33
C GLY A 108 7.04 -6.75 -10.70
N LEU A 109 7.35 -6.31 -11.92
CA LEU A 109 8.73 -5.97 -12.30
C LEU A 109 9.28 -4.81 -11.46
N GLN A 110 8.45 -3.83 -11.10
CA GLN A 110 8.86 -2.73 -10.22
C GLN A 110 9.12 -3.21 -8.78
N LEU A 111 8.32 -4.15 -8.26
CA LEU A 111 8.54 -4.74 -6.94
C LEU A 111 9.85 -5.54 -6.92
N LEU A 112 10.11 -6.35 -7.95
CA LEU A 112 11.38 -7.06 -8.12
C LEU A 112 12.58 -6.11 -8.19
N LYS A 113 12.47 -5.01 -8.93
CA LYS A 113 13.50 -3.96 -8.99
C LYS A 113 13.74 -3.32 -7.61
N SER A 114 12.71 -3.27 -6.76
CA SER A 114 12.78 -2.74 -5.39
C SER A 114 13.36 -3.75 -4.39
N ASN A 115 13.99 -4.83 -4.88
CA ASN A 115 14.54 -5.97 -4.13
C ASN A 115 13.50 -6.80 -3.36
N LEU A 116 12.22 -6.70 -3.73
CA LEU A 116 11.18 -7.59 -3.20
C LEU A 116 11.22 -8.91 -3.96
N LYS A 117 11.02 -10.02 -3.26
CA LYS A 117 11.08 -11.36 -3.86
C LYS A 117 9.69 -11.82 -4.29
N PHE A 118 9.62 -12.37 -5.50
CA PHE A 118 8.42 -13.05 -5.95
C PHE A 118 8.38 -14.48 -5.39
N VAL A 119 7.23 -14.87 -4.86
CA VAL A 119 7.00 -16.24 -4.36
C VAL A 119 5.72 -16.76 -5.01
N SER A 120 5.85 -17.88 -5.73
CA SER A 120 4.75 -18.48 -6.49
C SER A 120 3.76 -19.28 -5.63
N SER A 121 4.15 -19.65 -4.40
CA SER A 121 3.30 -20.31 -3.41
C SER A 121 3.71 -19.89 -2.00
N PRO A 122 2.77 -19.47 -1.13
CA PRO A 122 3.08 -19.08 0.25
C PRO A 122 3.70 -20.22 1.10
N LEU A 123 3.65 -21.47 0.61
CA LEU A 123 4.25 -22.65 1.25
C LEU A 123 5.46 -23.22 0.49
N GLY A 124 5.87 -22.59 -0.62
CA GLY A 124 6.98 -23.06 -1.45
C GLY A 124 8.35 -22.75 -0.85
N ASN A 125 9.37 -23.53 -1.20
CA ASN A 125 10.75 -23.24 -0.83
C ASN A 125 11.14 -21.85 -1.35
N HIS A 126 11.61 -21.00 -0.45
CA HIS A 126 12.21 -19.71 -0.76
C HIS A 126 13.62 -19.91 -1.31
N ASP A 127 13.73 -20.49 -2.52
CA ASP A 127 15.02 -20.57 -3.19
C ASP A 127 15.51 -19.15 -3.50
N ASP A 128 16.78 -18.86 -3.17
CA ASP A 128 17.44 -17.61 -3.51
C ASP A 128 17.73 -17.56 -5.03
N LEU A 129 16.66 -17.37 -5.80
CA LEU A 129 16.71 -17.17 -7.24
C LEU A 129 17.37 -15.84 -7.57
N SER A 130 18.14 -15.82 -8.66
CA SER A 130 18.67 -14.57 -9.20
C SER A 130 17.53 -13.64 -9.64
N LEU A 131 17.79 -12.34 -9.73
CA LEU A 131 16.76 -11.38 -10.16
C LEU A 131 16.18 -11.72 -11.54
N GLU A 132 17.00 -12.21 -12.46
CA GLU A 132 16.53 -12.58 -13.81
C GLU A 132 15.63 -13.82 -13.77
N ASP A 133 15.99 -14.83 -12.96
CA ASP A 133 15.15 -16.01 -12.75
C ASP A 133 13.82 -15.64 -12.07
N GLN A 134 13.85 -14.70 -11.12
CA GLN A 134 12.64 -14.18 -10.48
C GLN A 134 11.73 -13.46 -11.48
N LYS A 135 12.30 -12.63 -12.38
CA LYS A 135 11.55 -11.96 -13.43
C LYS A 135 10.92 -12.97 -14.40
N GLU A 136 11.69 -13.95 -14.87
CA GLU A 136 11.18 -14.98 -15.79
C GLU A 136 10.06 -15.78 -15.14
N THR A 137 10.27 -16.23 -13.91
CA THR A 137 9.27 -16.97 -13.13
C THR A 137 8.00 -16.16 -12.93
N PHE A 138 8.13 -14.88 -12.55
CA PHE A 138 6.99 -13.98 -12.39
C PHE A 138 6.26 -13.73 -13.70
N ILE A 139 6.95 -13.44 -14.80
CA ILE A 139 6.32 -13.20 -16.11
C ILE A 139 5.57 -14.45 -16.57
N LYS A 140 6.17 -15.63 -16.43
CA LYS A 140 5.54 -16.90 -16.78
C LYS A 140 4.27 -17.13 -15.95
N ALA A 141 4.32 -16.85 -14.65
CA ALA A 141 3.13 -16.89 -13.79
C ALA A 141 2.09 -15.88 -14.27
N ALA A 142 2.42 -14.59 -14.34
CA ALA A 142 1.55 -13.46 -14.71
C ALA A 142 0.88 -13.58 -16.08
N THR A 143 1.47 -14.33 -17.00
CA THR A 143 0.95 -14.55 -18.36
C THR A 143 0.31 -15.92 -18.56
N ALA A 144 0.30 -16.79 -17.55
CA ALA A 144 -0.35 -18.09 -17.63
C ALA A 144 -1.86 -17.95 -17.89
N PRO A 145 -2.49 -18.89 -18.62
CA PRO A 145 -3.93 -18.84 -18.89
C PRO A 145 -4.75 -18.78 -17.61
N ARG A 146 -5.71 -17.87 -17.48
CA ARG A 146 -6.53 -17.67 -16.26
C ARG A 146 -7.14 -18.96 -15.67
N SER A 147 -7.41 -19.98 -16.49
CA SER A 147 -7.91 -21.28 -16.03
C SER A 147 -6.94 -22.02 -15.09
N SER A 148 -5.62 -21.84 -15.23
CA SER A 148 -4.63 -22.44 -14.33
C SER A 148 -4.54 -21.74 -12.98
N TRP A 149 -5.03 -20.50 -12.88
CA TRP A 149 -5.06 -19.73 -11.63
C TRP A 149 -6.25 -20.13 -10.77
N LEU A 150 -7.37 -20.50 -11.39
CA LEU A 150 -8.62 -20.86 -10.70
C LEU A 150 -8.52 -22.19 -9.92
N GLU A 151 -7.62 -23.10 -10.31
CA GLU A 151 -7.37 -24.33 -9.56
C GLU A 151 -6.62 -24.05 -8.24
N ASP A 152 -5.67 -23.11 -8.24
CA ASP A 152 -4.97 -22.67 -7.03
C ASP A 152 -5.87 -21.78 -6.15
N VAL A 153 -6.69 -20.93 -6.77
CA VAL A 153 -7.64 -20.04 -6.08
C VAL A 153 -8.68 -20.84 -5.28
N LYS A 154 -9.18 -22.00 -5.74
CA LYS A 154 -10.07 -22.84 -4.91
C LYS A 154 -9.46 -23.26 -3.57
N THR A 155 -8.15 -23.43 -3.51
CA THR A 155 -7.42 -23.77 -2.27
C THR A 155 -7.27 -22.55 -1.36
N ILE A 156 -7.22 -21.34 -1.93
CA ILE A 156 -7.10 -20.06 -1.22
C ILE A 156 -8.48 -19.49 -0.81
N LEU A 157 -9.54 -19.78 -1.56
CA LEU A 157 -10.92 -19.34 -1.31
C LEU A 157 -11.54 -19.95 -0.05
N GLU A 158 -11.01 -21.08 0.44
CA GLU A 158 -11.39 -21.61 1.76
C GLU A 158 -11.00 -20.64 2.91
N GLU A 159 -10.15 -19.64 2.64
CA GLU A 159 -9.75 -18.57 3.57
C GLU A 159 -10.35 -17.17 3.25
N GLY A 160 -11.28 -17.06 2.29
CA GLY A 160 -12.20 -15.90 2.20
C GLY A 160 -11.86 -14.76 1.23
N TYR A 161 -11.31 -15.05 0.05
CA TYR A 161 -11.18 -14.05 -1.04
C TYR A 161 -12.23 -14.29 -2.15
N ASP A 162 -12.36 -13.42 -3.17
CA ASP A 162 -13.34 -13.52 -4.27
C ASP A 162 -12.63 -13.77 -5.63
N GLU A 163 -13.33 -14.41 -6.58
CA GLU A 163 -12.88 -14.90 -7.90
C GLU A 163 -12.27 -13.84 -8.83
N LEU A 164 -12.38 -12.56 -8.48
CA LEU A 164 -11.84 -11.42 -9.23
C LEU A 164 -10.43 -10.98 -8.77
N THR A 165 -9.88 -11.66 -7.78
CA THR A 165 -8.59 -11.31 -7.16
C THR A 165 -7.43 -12.01 -7.86
N ILE A 166 -6.48 -11.25 -8.40
CA ILE A 166 -5.21 -11.79 -8.90
C ILE A 166 -4.31 -12.00 -7.68
N SER A 167 -4.15 -13.24 -7.22
CA SER A 167 -3.22 -13.57 -6.14
C SER A 167 -1.82 -13.85 -6.71
N GLY A 168 -0.90 -12.91 -6.47
CA GLY A 168 0.53 -13.18 -6.45
C GLY A 168 1.08 -12.52 -5.19
N VAL A 169 1.59 -13.31 -4.25
CA VAL A 169 2.13 -12.78 -2.99
C VAL A 169 3.58 -12.38 -3.23
N PHE A 170 3.87 -11.09 -3.17
CA PHE A 170 5.24 -10.64 -2.98
C PHE A 170 5.53 -10.72 -1.48
N HIS A 171 6.58 -11.43 -1.08
CA HIS A 171 7.01 -11.39 0.31
C HIS A 171 7.65 -10.03 0.56
N LEU A 172 6.96 -9.20 1.33
CA LEU A 172 7.39 -7.85 1.71
C LEU A 172 8.29 -7.87 2.96
N TRP A 173 8.64 -9.05 3.45
CA TRP A 173 9.54 -9.24 4.58
C TRP A 173 11.00 -9.10 4.14
N GLY A 174 11.55 -7.91 4.33
CA GLY A 174 12.99 -7.67 4.46
C GLY A 174 13.16 -6.53 5.46
N HIS A 175 13.53 -6.75 6.72
CA HIS A 175 14.70 -7.46 7.24
C HIS A 175 14.49 -7.78 8.75
N PRO A 176 15.43 -8.48 9.45
CA PRO A 176 15.49 -8.51 10.92
C PRO A 176 15.56 -7.12 11.56
#